data_AF-A0A661X5W5-F1
#
_entry.id   AF-A0A661X5W5-F1
#
_cell.length_a   1.000
_cell.length_b   1.000
_cell.length_c   1.000
_cell.angle_alpha   90.00
_cell.angle_beta   90.00
_cell.angle_gamma   90.00
#
_symmetry.space_group_name_H-M   'P 1'
#
loop_
_entity.id
_entity.type
_entity.pdbx_description
1 polymer ?
#
loop_
_entity_poly.entity_id
_entity_poly.type
_entity_poly.pdbx_seq_one_letter_code
_entity_poly.pdbx_strand_id
1 'polypeptide(L)'
;PWLIHRLTYRRTNHENLHVRGYRENRKIGIDSSYLATFLKGRGGITTPIQLAIMNQIDRFSIAMDVIERVEKLKERGAYFKDKLKNMQIDALQYAYENGVDKRELIDFSNWD
;
A
#
# COMPACT_ATOMS: atom_id res chain seq x y z
N PRO A 1 6.42 11.05 5.16
CA PRO A 1 5.21 11.86 5.44
C PRO A 1 5.33 12.80 6.68
N TRP A 2 6.47 13.47 6.88
CA TRP A 2 6.71 14.29 8.07
C TRP A 2 6.03 15.68 8.04
N LEU A 3 5.80 16.21 6.83
CA LEU A 3 5.19 17.52 6.63
C LEU A 3 3.78 17.61 7.25
N ILE A 4 2.92 16.62 6.98
CA ILE A 4 1.55 16.63 7.51
C ILE A 4 1.55 16.60 9.04
N HIS A 5 2.32 15.72 9.67
CA HIS A 5 2.44 15.69 11.13
C HIS A 5 2.89 17.04 11.71
N ARG A 6 3.80 17.76 11.04
CA ARG A 6 4.20 19.12 11.44
C ARG A 6 3.11 20.15 11.28
N LEU A 7 2.34 20.09 10.19
CA LEU A 7 1.24 21.04 9.95
C LEU A 7 0.07 20.78 10.90
N THR A 8 -0.13 19.55 11.35
CA THR A 8 -1.25 19.15 12.20
C THR A 8 -0.90 19.06 13.68
N TYR A 9 0.35 19.30 14.11
CA TYR A 9 0.81 19.04 15.49
C TYR A 9 0.00 19.74 16.60
N ARG A 10 -0.70 20.85 16.30
CA ARG A 10 -1.58 21.57 17.24
C ARG A 10 -3.06 21.35 16.98
N ARG A 11 -3.43 20.48 16.03
CA ARG A 11 -4.83 20.18 15.72
C ARG A 11 -5.33 19.10 16.68
N THR A 12 -6.60 19.21 17.06
CA THR A 12 -7.31 18.15 17.79
C THR A 12 -7.19 16.83 17.03
N ASN A 13 -6.98 15.73 17.75
CA ASN A 13 -6.88 14.37 17.20
C ASN A 13 -5.63 14.08 16.32
N HIS A 14 -4.62 14.95 16.31
CA HIS A 14 -3.43 14.74 15.46
C HIS A 14 -2.61 13.48 15.82
N GLU A 15 -2.68 13.03 17.06
CA GLU A 15 -2.04 11.79 17.53
C GLU A 15 -2.59 10.53 16.82
N ASN A 16 -3.86 10.57 16.40
CA ASN A 16 -4.54 9.47 15.71
C ASN A 16 -4.40 9.55 14.19
N LEU A 17 -3.64 10.52 13.66
CA LEU A 17 -3.38 10.62 12.22
C LEU A 17 -2.30 9.61 11.82
N HIS A 18 -2.70 8.59 11.06
CA HIS A 18 -1.75 7.76 10.33
C HIS A 18 -1.54 8.33 8.92
N VAL A 19 -0.34 8.87 8.65
CA VAL A 19 -0.04 9.51 7.37
C VAL A 19 0.89 8.64 6.54
N ARG A 20 0.46 8.31 5.33
CA ARG A 20 1.27 7.67 4.29
C ARG A 20 1.64 8.70 3.22
N GLY A 21 2.67 8.40 2.45
CA GLY A 21 3.14 9.30 1.39
C GLY A 21 4.36 8.73 0.71
N TYR A 22 4.96 9.51 -0.18
CA TYR A 22 6.13 9.08 -0.93
C TYR A 22 7.30 8.65 -0.03
N ARG A 23 7.95 7.55 -0.40
CA ARG A 23 9.07 6.88 0.25
C ARG A 23 10.18 6.66 -0.77
N GLU A 24 11.10 7.64 -0.86
CA GLU A 24 12.30 7.56 -1.71
C GLU A 24 13.17 6.33 -1.35
N ASN A 25 13.31 6.06 -0.05
CA ASN A 25 14.08 4.94 0.44
C ASN A 25 13.26 3.66 0.26
N ARG A 26 13.66 2.82 -0.71
CA ARG A 26 13.16 1.45 -0.94
C ARG A 26 13.42 0.48 0.22
N LYS A 27 13.66 0.98 1.43
CA LYS A 27 13.71 0.17 2.64
C LYS A 27 12.29 -0.31 2.93
N ILE A 28 12.07 -1.55 2.55
CA ILE A 28 10.90 -2.36 2.86
C ILE A 28 10.81 -2.43 4.38
N GLY A 29 9.66 -2.04 4.95
CA GLY A 29 9.39 -2.27 6.37
C GLY A 29 9.26 -3.78 6.63
N ILE A 30 9.50 -4.23 7.87
CA ILE A 30 9.48 -5.66 8.25
C ILE A 30 8.23 -6.38 7.71
N ASP A 31 7.07 -5.72 7.76
CA ASP A 31 5.78 -6.27 7.31
C ASP A 31 5.66 -6.44 5.80
N SER A 32 6.48 -5.75 5.00
CA SER A 32 6.46 -5.78 3.54
C SER A 32 7.57 -6.67 2.95
N SER A 33 8.25 -7.45 3.78
CA SER A 33 9.34 -8.36 3.38
C SER A 33 8.95 -9.32 2.24
N TYR A 34 7.69 -9.75 2.20
CA TYR A 34 7.14 -10.58 1.12
C TYR A 34 7.15 -9.90 -0.26
N LEU A 35 7.33 -8.58 -0.32
CA LEU A 35 7.45 -7.82 -1.56
C LEU A 35 8.90 -7.67 -2.05
N ALA A 36 9.89 -8.10 -1.27
CA ALA A 36 11.31 -7.83 -1.57
C ALA A 36 11.77 -8.30 -2.95
N THR A 37 11.24 -9.43 -3.40
CA THR A 37 11.51 -9.99 -4.74
C THR A 37 11.09 -9.03 -5.86
N PHE A 38 10.07 -8.22 -5.65
CA PHE A 38 9.57 -7.25 -6.63
C PHE A 38 10.30 -5.90 -6.59
N LEU A 39 11.16 -5.67 -5.59
CA LEU A 39 11.66 -4.34 -5.24
C LEU A 39 13.18 -4.17 -5.41
N LYS A 40 13.91 -5.29 -5.58
CA LYS A 40 15.36 -5.29 -5.78
C LYS A 40 15.69 -4.96 -7.26
N GLY A 41 16.54 -3.96 -7.49
CA GLY A 41 17.16 -3.68 -8.79
C GLY A 41 16.35 -2.90 -9.84
N ARG A 42 15.11 -2.48 -9.55
CA ARG A 42 14.24 -1.84 -10.57
C ARG A 42 14.44 -0.33 -10.63
N GLY A 43 15.14 0.18 -11.65
CA GLY A 43 15.33 1.61 -11.88
C GLY A 43 14.08 2.28 -12.47
N GLY A 44 13.82 3.54 -12.07
CA GLY A 44 13.04 4.61 -12.73
C GLY A 44 11.64 4.38 -13.29
N ILE A 45 11.41 3.28 -14.01
CA ILE A 45 10.20 3.02 -14.80
C ILE A 45 9.42 1.90 -14.10
N THR A 46 8.23 2.26 -13.64
CA THR A 46 7.29 1.37 -12.94
C THR A 46 5.88 1.70 -13.40
N THR A 47 5.00 0.71 -13.40
CA THR A 47 3.58 1.00 -13.59
C THR A 47 3.02 1.81 -12.41
N PRO A 48 1.89 2.52 -12.59
CA PRO A 48 1.26 3.26 -11.50
C PRO A 48 1.02 2.42 -10.24
N ILE A 49 0.51 1.19 -10.36
CA ILE A 49 0.25 0.35 -9.18
C ILE A 49 1.54 -0.12 -8.50
N GLN A 50 2.58 -0.44 -9.27
CA GLN A 50 3.88 -0.80 -8.72
C GLN A 50 4.44 0.34 -7.87
N LEU A 51 4.37 1.57 -8.40
CA LEU A 51 4.81 2.76 -7.66
C LEU A 51 3.98 2.98 -6.40
N ALA A 52 2.66 2.80 -6.46
CA ALA A 52 1.79 2.94 -5.29
C ALA A 52 2.11 1.89 -4.21
N ILE A 53 2.31 0.62 -4.59
CA ILE A 53 2.65 -0.47 -3.66
C ILE A 53 4.04 -0.26 -3.05
N MET A 54 5.02 0.20 -3.84
CA MET A 54 6.36 0.57 -3.36
C MET A 54 6.31 1.64 -2.26
N ASN A 55 5.43 2.61 -2.42
CA ASN A 55 5.20 3.67 -1.45
C ASN A 55 4.22 3.26 -0.34
N GLN A 56 3.64 2.07 -0.43
CA GLN A 56 2.56 1.56 0.43
C GLN A 56 1.38 2.54 0.54
N ILE A 57 1.07 3.24 -0.56
CA ILE A 57 -0.08 4.15 -0.70
C ILE A 57 -1.16 3.54 -1.59
N ASP A 58 -1.00 2.27 -1.98
CA ASP A 58 -1.99 1.53 -2.72
C ASP A 58 -3.19 1.14 -1.84
N ARG A 59 -4.30 0.83 -2.50
CA ARG A 59 -5.57 0.45 -1.87
C ARG A 59 -5.46 -0.76 -0.95
N PHE A 60 -4.58 -1.71 -1.27
CA PHE A 60 -4.42 -2.92 -0.46
C PHE A 60 -3.67 -2.60 0.83
N SER A 61 -2.54 -1.87 0.75
CA SER A 61 -1.81 -1.41 1.93
C SER A 61 -2.69 -0.57 2.86
N ILE A 62 -3.49 0.34 2.30
CA ILE A 62 -4.41 1.16 3.09
C ILE A 62 -5.45 0.30 3.81
N ALA A 63 -6.08 -0.66 3.11
CA ALA A 63 -7.07 -1.56 3.70
C ALA A 63 -6.46 -2.46 4.79
N MET A 64 -5.25 -2.99 4.57
CA MET A 64 -4.54 -3.78 5.58
C MET A 64 -4.24 -2.95 6.84
N ASP A 65 -3.84 -1.68 6.68
CA ASP A 65 -3.60 -0.79 7.81
C ASP A 65 -4.86 -0.49 8.61
N VAL A 66 -6.00 -0.30 7.94
CA VAL A 66 -7.29 -0.11 8.59
C VAL A 66 -7.65 -1.34 9.43
N ILE A 67 -7.46 -2.54 8.88
CA ILE A 67 -7.70 -3.80 9.61
C ILE A 67 -6.85 -3.87 10.89
N GLU A 68 -5.59 -3.47 10.84
CA GLU A 68 -4.68 -3.54 11.99
C GLU A 68 -4.96 -2.48 13.06
N ARG A 69 -5.37 -1.27 12.64
CA ARG A 69 -5.53 -0.12 13.54
C ARG A 69 -6.91 -0.04 14.17
N VAL A 70 -7.93 -0.63 13.54
CA VAL A 70 -9.29 -0.66 14.09
C VAL A 70 -9.46 -1.91 14.92
N GLU A 71 -9.55 -1.75 16.24
CA GLU A 71 -9.61 -2.85 17.21
C GLU A 71 -10.69 -3.89 16.86
N LYS A 72 -11.89 -3.43 16.47
CA LYS A 72 -13.01 -4.29 16.09
C LYS A 72 -12.75 -5.15 14.84
N LEU A 73 -11.82 -4.74 13.98
CA LEU A 73 -11.49 -5.42 12.73
C LEU A 73 -10.28 -6.34 12.87
N LYS A 74 -9.39 -6.07 13.82
CA LYS A 74 -8.11 -6.76 13.96
C LYS A 74 -8.26 -8.27 14.12
N GLU A 75 -9.16 -8.73 14.99
CA GLU A 75 -9.38 -10.16 15.24
C GLU A 75 -10.04 -10.87 14.05
N ARG A 76 -10.98 -10.20 13.37
CA ARG A 76 -11.79 -10.78 12.28
C ARG A 76 -11.12 -10.64 10.91
N GLY A 77 -10.20 -9.70 10.78
CA GLY A 77 -9.62 -9.26 9.52
C GLY A 77 -8.35 -10.00 9.11
N ALA A 78 -7.83 -10.93 9.91
CA ALA A 78 -6.60 -11.66 9.60
C ALA A 78 -6.67 -12.36 8.23
N TYR A 79 -7.75 -13.09 7.96
CA TYR A 79 -7.98 -13.73 6.66
C TYR A 79 -8.03 -12.72 5.51
N PHE A 80 -8.72 -11.60 5.71
CA PHE A 80 -8.82 -10.55 4.69
C PHE A 80 -7.47 -9.88 4.43
N LYS A 81 -6.64 -9.70 5.46
CA LYS A 81 -5.28 -9.17 5.31
C LYS A 81 -4.45 -10.07 4.40
N ASP A 82 -4.49 -11.38 4.59
CA ASP A 82 -3.74 -12.31 3.72
C ASP A 82 -4.29 -12.34 2.29
N LYS A 83 -5.62 -12.24 2.11
CA LYS A 83 -6.22 -12.05 0.79
C LYS A 83 -5.69 -10.78 0.11
N LEU A 84 -5.60 -9.66 0.83
CA LEU A 84 -5.08 -8.39 0.31
C LEU A 84 -3.59 -8.49 -0.08
N LYS A 85 -2.77 -9.21 0.70
CA LYS A 85 -1.36 -9.48 0.31
C LYS A 85 -1.27 -10.27 -0.98
N ASN A 86 -2.09 -11.32 -1.13
CA ASN A 86 -2.11 -12.11 -2.36
C ASN A 86 -2.53 -11.26 -3.57
N MET A 87 -3.47 -10.33 -3.40
CA MET A 87 -3.85 -9.39 -4.46
C MET A 87 -2.71 -8.41 -4.83
N GLN A 88 -1.90 -7.96 -3.86
CA GLN A 88 -0.69 -7.17 -4.17
C GLN A 88 0.32 -7.97 -4.98
N ILE A 89 0.55 -9.23 -4.59
CA ILE A 89 1.49 -10.13 -5.29
C ILE A 89 1.02 -10.34 -6.73
N ASP A 90 -0.25 -10.67 -6.93
CA ASP A 90 -0.87 -10.85 -8.26
C ASP A 90 -0.74 -9.59 -9.12
N ALA A 91 -1.04 -8.41 -8.55
CA ALA A 91 -0.91 -7.14 -9.25
C ALA A 91 0.54 -6.86 -9.69
N LEU A 92 1.51 -7.09 -8.81
CA LEU A 92 2.92 -6.88 -9.10
C LEU A 92 3.47 -7.88 -10.11
N GLN A 93 3.02 -9.14 -10.04
CA GLN A 93 3.39 -10.19 -10.97
C GLN A 93 2.85 -9.86 -12.37
N TYR A 94 1.57 -9.50 -12.48
CA TYR A 94 0.96 -9.10 -13.74
C TYR A 94 1.68 -7.90 -14.37
N ALA A 95 1.94 -6.85 -13.56
CA ALA A 95 2.65 -5.67 -14.03
C ALA A 95 4.10 -5.97 -14.45
N TYR A 96 4.74 -6.96 -13.84
CA TYR A 96 6.07 -7.41 -14.22
C TYR A 96 6.08 -8.19 -15.54
N GLU A 97 5.10 -9.08 -15.72
CA GLU A 97 4.99 -9.92 -16.92
C GLU A 97 4.50 -9.15 -18.16
N ASN A 98 3.60 -8.17 -17.96
CA ASN A 98 2.89 -7.49 -19.05
C ASN A 98 3.31 -6.03 -19.25
N GLY A 99 4.06 -5.44 -18.31
CA GLY A 99 4.46 -4.03 -18.36
C GLY A 99 3.33 -3.02 -18.18
N VAL A 100 2.12 -3.49 -17.81
CA VAL A 100 0.92 -2.67 -17.60
C VAL A 100 0.16 -3.14 -16.37
N ASP A 101 -0.63 -2.24 -15.78
CA ASP A 101 -1.47 -2.60 -14.64
C ASP A 101 -2.65 -3.48 -15.07
N LYS A 102 -3.03 -4.44 -14.22
CA LYS A 102 -4.16 -5.32 -14.46
C LYS A 102 -5.45 -4.50 -14.54
N ARG A 103 -6.25 -4.71 -15.60
CA ARG A 103 -7.40 -3.85 -15.93
C ARG A 103 -8.41 -3.72 -14.80
N GLU A 104 -8.73 -4.81 -14.11
CA GLU A 104 -9.64 -4.82 -12.95
C GLU A 104 -9.16 -3.97 -11.76
N LEU A 105 -7.89 -3.56 -11.75
CA LEU A 105 -7.32 -2.73 -10.69
C LEU A 105 -7.40 -1.23 -11.01
N ILE A 106 -7.56 -0.87 -12.28
CA ILE A 106 -7.57 0.50 -12.78
C ILE A 106 -8.93 0.93 -13.36
N ASP A 107 -9.82 -0.04 -13.61
CA ASP A 107 -11.19 0.22 -14.06
C ASP A 107 -12.08 0.56 -12.85
N PHE A 108 -12.41 1.84 -12.73
CA PHE A 108 -13.28 2.39 -11.68
C PHE A 108 -14.65 2.82 -12.24
N SER A 109 -15.05 2.32 -13.41
CA SER A 109 -16.34 2.69 -14.02
C SER A 109 -17.55 2.34 -13.15
N ASN A 110 -17.40 1.39 -12.21
CA ASN A 110 -18.45 0.94 -11.28
C ASN A 110 -18.06 1.22 -9.81
N TRP A 111 -17.65 2.46 -9.52
CA TRP A 111 -17.35 2.87 -8.15
C TRP A 111 -18.64 3.20 -7.39
N ASP A 112 -19.14 2.22 -6.63
CA ASP A 112 -20.26 2.38 -5.67
C ASP A 112 -19.79 2.89 -4.30
#